data_AF-A0A6G8NNW3-F1
#
_entry.id   AF-A0A6G8NNW3-F1
#
_cell.length_a   1.000
_cell.length_b   1.000
_cell.length_c   1.000
_cell.angle_alpha   90.00
_cell.angle_beta   90.00
_cell.angle_gamma   90.00
#
_symmetry.space_group_name_H-M   'P 1'
#
loop_
_entity.id
_entity.type
_entity.pdbx_description
1 polymer ?
#
loop_
_entity_poly.entity_id
_entity_poly.type
_entity_poly.pdbx_seq_one_letter_code
_entity_poly.pdbx_strand_id
1 'polypeptide(L)'
;MSKLTSFETDIRPLFTQRDIQAMSKAFNLASYDDVKTHATEIFDRIRGIGGAVMPPPPPKGEGPWVQSRIDLFAKWVGEDCPP
;
A
#
# COMPACT_ATOMS: atom_id res chain seq x y z
N MET A 1 19.77 -11.59 11.46
CA MET A 1 18.38 -12.04 11.25
C MET A 1 17.64 -10.88 10.61
N SER A 2 17.21 -11.02 9.35
CA SER A 2 16.34 -10.02 8.73
C SER A 2 14.97 -10.10 9.41
N LYS A 3 14.57 -9.03 10.11
CA LYS A 3 13.22 -8.91 10.68
C LYS A 3 12.23 -8.97 9.51
N LEU A 4 11.20 -9.81 9.65
CA LEU A 4 10.06 -9.82 8.74
C LEU A 4 9.37 -8.46 8.79
N THR A 5 8.86 -8.01 7.65
CA THR A 5 7.93 -6.88 7.61
C THR A 5 6.65 -7.25 8.37
N SER A 6 5.91 -6.24 8.82
CA SER A 6 4.59 -6.42 9.43
C SER A 6 3.64 -5.39 8.85
N PHE A 7 2.38 -5.78 8.65
CA PHE A 7 1.39 -4.84 8.16
C PHE A 7 1.23 -3.68 9.15
N GLU A 8 1.06 -3.96 10.44
CA GLU A 8 0.83 -2.92 11.45
C GLU A 8 1.98 -1.91 11.56
N THR A 9 3.24 -2.37 11.50
CA THR A 9 4.39 -1.50 11.73
C THR A 9 4.99 -0.89 10.47
N ASP A 10 4.97 -1.61 9.35
CA ASP A 10 5.72 -1.23 8.15
C ASP A 10 4.80 -0.80 7.00
N ILE A 11 3.62 -1.40 6.84
CA ILE A 11 2.75 -1.16 5.68
C ILE A 11 1.61 -0.18 5.98
N ARG A 12 0.94 -0.36 7.12
CA ARG A 12 -0.16 0.47 7.58
C ARG A 12 0.19 1.96 7.63
N PRO A 13 1.39 2.38 8.09
CA PRO A 13 1.79 3.79 8.10
C PRO A 13 2.06 4.37 6.71
N LEU A 14 2.22 3.55 5.67
CA LEU A 14 2.41 4.03 4.30
C LEU A 14 1.14 4.60 3.69
N PHE A 15 -0.02 4.15 4.16
CA PHE A 15 -1.33 4.63 3.75
C PHE A 15 -1.79 5.74 4.67
N THR A 16 -1.89 6.95 4.14
CA THR A 16 -2.29 8.10 4.96
C THR A 16 -3.79 8.09 5.18
N GLN A 17 -4.27 8.86 6.17
CA GLN A 17 -5.71 8.93 6.45
C GLN A 17 -6.51 9.35 5.21
N ARG A 18 -5.92 10.19 4.36
CA ARG A 18 -6.52 10.63 3.11
C ARG A 18 -6.64 9.48 2.11
N ASP A 19 -5.62 8.65 1.97
CA ASP A 19 -5.65 7.48 1.08
C ASP A 19 -6.74 6.50 1.51
N ILE A 20 -6.84 6.25 2.82
CA ILE A 20 -7.87 5.37 3.40
C ILE A 20 -9.27 5.91 3.10
N GLN A 21 -9.49 7.22 3.30
CA GLN A 21 -10.78 7.84 3.00
C GLN A 21 -11.11 7.79 1.50
N ALA A 22 -10.12 8.05 0.64
CA ALA A 22 -10.28 8.00 -0.81
C ALA A 22 -10.68 6.59 -1.30
N MET A 23 -10.14 5.56 -0.65
CA MET A 23 -10.39 4.15 -1.01
C MET A 23 -11.53 3.50 -0.24
N SER A 24 -12.07 4.13 0.80
CA SER A 24 -13.11 3.59 1.68
C SER A 24 -14.36 3.06 0.96
N LYS A 25 -14.63 3.51 -0.28
CA LYS A 25 -15.73 3.02 -1.13
C LYS A 25 -15.43 1.71 -1.87
N ALA A 26 -14.16 1.38 -2.04
CA ALA A 26 -13.70 0.16 -2.70
C ALA A 26 -13.30 -0.89 -1.65
N PHE A 27 -12.32 -0.56 -0.80
CA PHE A 27 -11.84 -1.42 0.30
C PHE A 27 -11.07 -0.58 1.31
N ASN A 28 -10.85 -1.13 2.51
CA ASN A 28 -10.23 -0.39 3.59
C ASN A 28 -8.71 -0.57 3.63
N LEU A 29 -7.94 0.45 3.24
CA LEU A 29 -6.46 0.44 3.37
C LEU A 29 -5.96 0.38 4.82
N ALA A 30 -6.84 0.59 5.79
CA ALA A 30 -6.52 0.41 7.19
C ALA A 30 -6.63 -1.04 7.68
N SER A 31 -7.26 -1.90 6.89
CA SER A 31 -7.58 -3.28 7.23
C SER A 31 -6.55 -4.20 6.61
N TYR A 32 -5.92 -5.03 7.44
CA TYR A 32 -4.96 -6.03 6.99
C TYR A 32 -5.60 -6.98 5.98
N ASP A 33 -6.81 -7.49 6.27
CA ASP A 33 -7.51 -8.43 5.41
C ASP A 33 -7.81 -7.85 4.03
N ASP A 34 -8.26 -6.60 3.97
CA ASP A 34 -8.51 -5.89 2.71
C ASP A 34 -7.20 -5.67 1.94
N VAL A 35 -6.15 -5.16 2.60
CA VAL A 35 -4.87 -4.88 1.96
C VAL A 35 -4.19 -6.17 1.49
N LYS A 36 -4.27 -7.26 2.26
CA LYS A 36 -3.76 -8.59 1.87
C LYS A 36 -4.52 -9.15 0.68
N THR A 37 -5.85 -9.08 0.71
CA THR A 37 -6.71 -9.56 -0.39
C THR A 37 -6.41 -8.81 -1.70
N HIS A 38 -6.15 -7.51 -1.61
CA HIS A 38 -5.88 -6.65 -2.76
C HIS A 38 -4.39 -6.33 -2.96
N ALA A 39 -3.47 -7.06 -2.31
CA ALA A 39 -2.06 -6.71 -2.28
C ALA A 39 -1.43 -6.58 -3.67
N THR A 40 -1.71 -7.52 -4.56
CA THR A 40 -1.22 -7.49 -5.95
C THR A 40 -1.77 -6.30 -6.73
N GLU A 41 -3.07 -6.01 -6.63
CA GLU A 41 -3.68 -4.88 -7.33
C GLU A 41 -3.15 -3.54 -6.82
N ILE A 42 -3.02 -3.40 -5.49
CA ILE A 42 -2.43 -2.22 -4.86
C ILE A 42 -1.00 -2.03 -5.37
N PHE A 43 -0.21 -3.10 -5.44
CA PHE A 43 1.16 -3.05 -5.92
C PHE A 43 1.29 -2.62 -7.38
N ASP A 44 0.43 -3.16 -8.25
CA ASP A 44 0.38 -2.77 -9.65
C ASP A 44 0.00 -1.29 -9.81
N ARG A 45 -1.00 -0.81 -9.05
CA ARG A 45 -1.37 0.61 -9.06
C ARG A 45 -0.28 1.53 -8.52
N ILE A 46 0.45 1.12 -7.48
CA ILE A 46 1.61 1.89 -6.96
C ILE A 46 2.68 2.03 -8.04
N ARG A 47 2.87 0.99 -8.87
CA ARG A 47 3.80 0.98 -10.01
C ARG A 47 3.26 1.68 -11.26
N GLY A 48 2.03 2.20 -11.22
CA GLY A 48 1.37 2.84 -12.36
C GLY A 48 0.95 1.86 -13.46
N ILE A 49 0.78 0.59 -13.11
CA ILE A 49 0.29 -0.45 -14.01
C ILE A 49 -1.24 -0.52 -13.90
N GLY A 50 -1.92 -0.60 -15.04
CA GLY A 50 -3.37 -0.86 -15.09
C GLY A 50 -4.27 0.33 -14.72
N GLY A 51 -3.73 1.53 -14.47
CA GLY A 51 -4.57 2.71 -14.22
C GLY A 51 -3.86 3.85 -13.49
N ALA A 52 -4.65 4.62 -12.73
CA ALA A 52 -4.14 5.75 -11.97
C ALA A 52 -3.22 5.28 -10.83
N VAL A 53 -2.08 5.98 -10.69
CA VAL A 53 -1.12 5.74 -9.61
C VAL A 53 -1.77 5.94 -8.25
N MET A 54 -1.45 5.04 -7.33
CA MET A 54 -1.90 5.10 -5.95
C MET A 54 -0.69 5.18 -5.01
N PRO A 55 -0.64 6.15 -4.08
CA PRO A 55 -1.57 7.27 -3.93
C PRO A 55 -1.44 8.31 -5.06
N PRO A 56 -2.48 9.12 -5.34
CA PRO A 56 -2.44 10.12 -6.40
C PRO A 56 -1.51 11.29 -6.03
N PRO A 57 -0.99 12.05 -7.02
CA PRO A 57 -0.13 13.19 -6.76
C PRO A 57 -0.85 14.36 -6.08
N PRO A 58 -0.11 15.25 -5.37
CA PRO A 58 -0.65 16.49 -4.84
C PRO A 58 -1.34 17.32 -5.94
N PRO A 59 -2.46 18.03 -5.61
CA PRO A 59 -3.06 18.18 -4.29
C PRO A 59 -4.08 17.07 -3.93
N LYS A 60 -4.19 16.02 -4.75
CA LYS A 60 -5.22 14.97 -4.60
C LYS A 60 -4.82 13.87 -3.61
N GLY A 61 -3.52 13.63 -3.43
CA GLY A 61 -2.95 12.71 -2.45
C GLY A 61 -1.48 13.03 -2.17
N GLU A 62 -0.76 12.07 -1.59
CA GLU A 62 0.65 12.22 -1.20
C GLU A 62 1.61 11.38 -2.05
N GLY A 63 1.13 10.89 -3.19
CA GLY A 63 1.94 10.07 -4.08
C GLY A 63 2.63 10.83 -5.22
N PRO A 64 3.26 10.11 -6.16
CA PRO A 64 3.53 8.67 -6.09
C PRO A 64 4.44 8.32 -4.90
N TRP A 65 4.38 7.08 -4.43
CA TRP A 65 5.33 6.60 -3.43
C TRP A 65 6.76 6.68 -3.94
N VAL A 66 7.69 7.05 -3.05
CA VAL A 66 9.12 6.92 -3.32
C VAL A 66 9.51 5.46 -3.43
N GLN A 67 10.55 5.17 -4.21
CA GLN A 67 11.02 3.80 -4.48
C GLN A 67 11.17 2.96 -3.20
N SER A 68 11.72 3.51 -2.12
CA SER A 68 11.87 2.82 -0.83
C SER A 68 10.55 2.32 -0.21
N ARG A 69 9.43 3.04 -0.40
CA ARG A 69 8.11 2.58 0.05
C ARG A 69 7.56 1.47 -0.84
N ILE A 70 7.82 1.56 -2.14
CA ILE A 70 7.47 0.51 -3.11
C ILE A 70 8.23 -0.77 -2.79
N ASP A 71 9.54 -0.68 -2.52
CA ASP A 71 10.38 -1.82 -2.14
C ASP A 71 9.93 -2.44 -0.80
N LEU A 72 9.53 -1.63 0.18
CA LEU A 72 9.00 -2.11 1.45
C LEU A 72 7.70 -2.90 1.25
N PHE A 73 6.78 -2.38 0.44
CA PHE A 73 5.54 -3.08 0.10
C PHE A 73 5.81 -4.35 -0.71
N ALA A 74 6.72 -4.29 -1.68
CA ALA A 74 7.16 -5.45 -2.46
C ALA A 74 7.69 -6.57 -1.57
N LYS A 75 8.50 -6.21 -0.58
CA LYS A 75 9.06 -7.15 0.39
C LYS A 75 7.96 -7.80 1.22
N TRP A 76 7.01 -7.03 1.73
CA TRP A 76 5.88 -7.55 2.50
C TRP A 76 5.00 -8.51 1.70
N VAL A 77 4.69 -8.17 0.44
CA VAL A 77 3.97 -9.09 -0.46
C VAL A 77 4.77 -10.36 -0.70
N GLY A 78 6.09 -10.25 -0.88
CA GLY A 78 6.99 -11.40 -1.05
C GLY A 78 7.16 -12.28 0.21
N GLU A 79 6.84 -11.75 1.39
CA GLU A 79 6.87 -12.47 2.68
C GLU A 79 5.51 -13.12 3.02
N ASP A 80 4.60 -13.25 2.06
CA ASP A 80 3.21 -13.76 2.21
C ASP A 80 2.28 -12.83 3.03
N CYS A 81 2.56 -11.52 2.98
CA CYS A 81 1.76 -10.50 3.66
C CYS A 81 1.63 -10.80 5.17
N PRO A 82 2.72 -10.79 5.95
CA PRO A 82 2.67 -10.98 7.40
C PRO A 82 1.86 -9.86 8.09
N PRO A 83 1.07 -10.16 9.14
CA PRO A 83 0.28 -9.16 9.87
C PRO A 83 1.16 -8.12 10.59
#